data_AF-A0A350BS80-F1
#
_entry.id   AF-A0A350BS80-F1
#
_cell.length_a   1.000
_cell.length_b   1.000
_cell.length_c   1.000
_cell.angle_alpha   90.00
_cell.angle_beta   90.00
_cell.angle_gamma   90.00
#
_symmetry.space_group_name_H-M   'P 1'
#
loop_
_entity.id
_entity.type
_entity.pdbx_description
1 polymer ?
#
loop_
_entity_poly.entity_id
_entity_poly.type
_entity_poly.pdbx_seq_one_letter_code
_entity_poly.pdbx_strand_id
1 'polypeptide(L)'
;MSFYRVFKLFIILLISFKGLSFNSRIIDTTEIHSQIKLFNLNKNVLNFSAGFFRDIIYKNDSVIIYNPDGTLHLFEISIDKKTKVSNLSNSLFHGANFGRFLFTHNDIVYSYGGGGLFNRFTGLIYFEPNAKGWFEKKIIAYPKSATGIINTWKNGDKLMVLLGHNHNTTSQPLDQYTDFSFGEIQLGSLRYTNLSNFTSSNTSELTFPYGDYRYDLNNFILFRYKENTGLCRYSIFNKSTGEFFAIPILQNMECFDGIKNLTVIDSMLHYTDDLGISDSINIYKHHKVFSRNYVELYNYKDKTFLFYSFIAMALLVVLLITLWVRKNRKTKTIETDGIIEIETQLIGMRNNTLSRDKIDKVFQISHYSYDTRKSKRSQMVIQINNRGRVSIERIRKENDKRFYDYRIS
;
A
#
# COMPACT_ATOMS: atom_id res chain seq x y z
N MET A 1 10.75 65.25 -23.81
CA MET A 1 10.46 63.87 -23.34
C MET A 1 11.75 63.08 -23.47
N SER A 2 12.37 62.65 -22.37
CA SER A 2 13.73 62.07 -22.43
C SER A 2 13.74 60.76 -23.22
N PHE A 3 14.78 60.58 -24.05
CA PHE A 3 15.01 59.39 -24.88
C PHE A 3 14.83 58.08 -24.10
N TYR A 4 15.14 58.10 -22.80
CA TYR A 4 14.99 56.99 -21.87
C TYR A 4 13.51 56.58 -21.63
N ARG A 5 12.57 57.53 -21.64
CA ARG A 5 11.13 57.22 -21.53
C ARG A 5 10.57 56.62 -22.81
N VAL A 6 11.02 57.09 -23.97
CA VAL A 6 10.62 56.53 -25.27
C VAL A 6 11.18 55.11 -25.43
N PHE A 7 12.43 54.88 -25.03
CA PHE A 7 13.07 53.56 -25.06
C PHE A 7 12.39 52.55 -24.12
N LYS A 8 11.98 52.97 -22.90
CA LYS A 8 11.18 52.11 -22.01
C LYS A 8 9.81 51.77 -22.60
N LEU A 9 9.12 52.72 -23.23
CA LEU A 9 7.85 52.46 -23.92
C LEU A 9 8.02 51.50 -25.10
N PHE A 10 9.13 51.60 -25.84
CA PHE A 10 9.44 50.70 -26.95
C PHE A 10 9.77 49.28 -26.47
N ILE A 11 10.48 49.14 -25.35
CA ILE A 11 10.73 47.84 -24.70
C ILE A 11 9.44 47.24 -24.16
N ILE A 12 8.56 48.04 -23.54
CA ILE A 12 7.26 47.56 -23.06
C ILE A 12 6.40 47.09 -24.25
N LEU A 13 6.36 47.83 -25.36
CA LEU A 13 5.66 47.39 -26.58
C LEU A 13 6.24 46.09 -27.16
N LEU A 14 7.57 45.94 -27.19
CA LEU A 14 8.23 44.71 -27.65
C LEU A 14 7.98 43.52 -26.72
N ILE A 15 7.77 43.74 -25.42
CA ILE A 15 7.36 42.71 -24.46
C ILE A 15 5.87 42.39 -24.61
N SER A 16 5.02 43.37 -24.97
CA SER A 16 3.59 43.16 -25.25
C SER A 16 3.31 42.36 -26.53
N PHE A 17 4.25 42.29 -27.47
CA PHE A 17 4.16 41.43 -28.66
C PHE A 17 4.52 39.95 -28.41
N LYS A 18 4.75 39.54 -27.15
CA LYS A 18 4.72 38.12 -26.76
C LYS A 18 3.31 37.57 -26.52
N GLY A 19 2.29 38.22 -27.06
CA GLY A 19 1.03 37.56 -27.42
C GLY A 19 1.24 36.63 -28.62
N LEU A 20 2.10 35.61 -28.49
CA LEU A 20 2.04 34.47 -29.38
C LEU A 20 0.69 33.82 -29.10
N SER A 21 -0.24 33.94 -30.04
CA SER A 21 -1.38 33.04 -30.13
C SER A 21 -0.84 31.61 -30.11
N PHE A 22 -0.92 30.98 -28.95
CA PHE A 22 -0.59 29.57 -28.76
C PHE A 22 -1.80 28.77 -29.23
N ASN A 23 -2.00 28.69 -30.54
CA ASN A 23 -2.96 27.72 -31.08
C ASN A 23 -2.50 26.33 -30.64
N SER A 24 -3.31 25.71 -29.80
CA SER A 24 -3.20 24.30 -29.48
C SER A 24 -3.31 23.52 -30.79
N ARG A 25 -2.26 22.76 -31.12
CA ARG A 25 -2.22 22.01 -32.37
C ARG A 25 -2.96 20.70 -32.17
N ILE A 26 -4.19 20.66 -32.66
CA ILE A 26 -5.04 19.47 -32.63
C ILE A 26 -4.40 18.39 -33.50
N ILE A 27 -4.29 17.17 -32.96
CA ILE A 27 -3.80 16.02 -33.72
C ILE A 27 -4.92 15.51 -34.62
N ASP A 28 -4.83 15.78 -35.93
CA ASP A 28 -5.79 15.26 -36.91
C ASP A 28 -5.52 13.77 -37.21
N THR A 29 -6.14 12.91 -36.40
CA THR A 29 -6.08 11.45 -36.58
C THR A 29 -6.65 11.00 -37.93
N THR A 30 -7.57 11.76 -38.54
CA THR A 30 -8.15 11.39 -39.83
C THR A 30 -7.16 11.60 -40.97
N GLU A 31 -6.43 12.71 -40.96
CA GLU A 31 -5.34 12.97 -41.90
C GLU A 31 -4.23 11.93 -41.74
N ILE A 32 -3.81 11.64 -40.51
CA ILE A 32 -2.78 10.63 -40.22
C ILE A 32 -3.18 9.27 -40.79
N HIS A 33 -4.39 8.79 -40.48
CA HIS A 33 -4.88 7.51 -40.99
C HIS A 33 -5.02 7.49 -42.51
N SER A 34 -5.35 8.63 -43.14
CA SER A 34 -5.40 8.74 -44.60
C SER A 34 -4.01 8.54 -45.23
N GLN A 35 -2.96 9.12 -44.65
CA GLN A 35 -1.58 8.96 -45.12
C GLN A 35 -1.07 7.54 -44.87
N ILE A 36 -1.39 6.93 -43.73
CA ILE A 36 -0.99 5.55 -43.43
C ILE A 36 -1.56 4.56 -44.46
N LYS A 37 -2.81 4.77 -44.91
CA LYS A 37 -3.44 3.92 -45.94
C LYS A 37 -2.67 3.93 -47.27
N LEU A 38 -1.88 4.96 -47.56
CA LEU A 38 -1.07 5.04 -48.78
C LEU A 38 0.14 4.07 -48.77
N PHE A 39 0.51 3.53 -47.61
CA PHE A 39 1.60 2.54 -47.50
C PHE A 39 1.16 1.10 -47.87
N ASN A 40 -0.06 0.89 -48.39
CA ASN A 40 -0.58 -0.41 -48.83
C ASN A 40 -0.52 -1.52 -47.76
N LEU A 41 -0.71 -1.16 -46.50
CA LEU A 41 -0.73 -2.11 -45.38
C LEU A 41 -2.06 -2.89 -45.33
N ASN A 42 -2.03 -4.11 -44.78
CA ASN A 42 -3.22 -4.96 -44.68
C ASN A 42 -4.26 -4.37 -43.70
N LYS A 43 -5.33 -3.81 -44.25
CA LYS A 43 -6.41 -3.13 -43.52
C LYS A 43 -7.14 -4.03 -42.52
N ASN A 44 -7.15 -5.34 -42.74
CA ASN A 44 -7.85 -6.28 -41.87
C ASN A 44 -7.08 -6.57 -40.58
N VAL A 45 -5.79 -6.21 -40.51
CA VAL A 45 -4.94 -6.46 -39.34
C VAL A 45 -4.69 -5.20 -38.51
N LEU A 46 -5.05 -4.03 -39.02
CA LEU A 46 -4.69 -2.74 -38.44
C LEU A 46 -5.94 -2.01 -37.94
N ASN A 47 -6.26 -2.17 -36.66
CA ASN A 47 -7.31 -1.37 -36.03
C ASN A 47 -6.75 0.02 -35.65
N PHE A 48 -6.54 0.88 -36.64
CA PHE A 48 -5.99 2.22 -36.45
C PHE A 48 -6.90 3.15 -35.62
N SER A 49 -8.22 2.92 -35.62
CA SER A 49 -9.18 3.82 -34.95
C SER A 49 -9.31 3.58 -33.45
N ALA A 50 -9.09 2.36 -32.97
CA ALA A 50 -9.23 2.03 -31.56
C ALA A 50 -7.89 2.22 -30.82
N GLY A 51 -7.75 3.31 -30.06
CA GLY A 51 -6.65 3.47 -29.12
C GLY A 51 -5.41 4.21 -29.61
N PHE A 52 -5.49 4.95 -30.73
CA PHE A 52 -4.38 5.78 -31.27
C PHE A 52 -3.61 6.52 -30.17
N PHE A 53 -4.31 7.23 -29.29
CA PHE A 53 -3.72 8.02 -28.23
C PHE A 53 -3.10 7.23 -27.06
N ARG A 54 -3.28 5.92 -27.00
CA ARG A 54 -2.57 5.03 -26.05
C ARG A 54 -1.28 4.46 -26.65
N ASP A 55 -1.18 4.49 -27.96
CA ASP A 55 -0.18 3.81 -28.79
C ASP A 55 0.88 4.77 -29.35
N ILE A 56 0.91 5.99 -28.84
CA ILE A 56 1.86 7.04 -29.23
C ILE A 56 2.88 7.34 -28.14
N ILE A 57 4.08 7.73 -28.57
CA ILE A 57 5.09 8.38 -27.73
C ILE A 57 5.45 9.71 -28.34
N TYR A 58 5.57 10.72 -27.48
CA TYR A 58 6.04 12.03 -27.89
C TYR A 58 7.56 12.06 -27.87
N LYS A 59 8.17 12.25 -29.04
CA LYS A 59 9.63 12.45 -29.17
C LYS A 59 9.98 13.90 -28.83
N ASN A 60 9.13 14.83 -29.24
CA ASN A 60 9.15 16.24 -28.87
C ASN A 60 7.78 16.87 -29.17
N ASP A 61 7.66 18.20 -29.02
CA ASP A 61 6.43 18.97 -29.23
C ASP A 61 5.83 18.89 -30.64
N SER A 62 6.59 18.42 -31.63
CA SER A 62 6.19 18.39 -33.04
C SER A 62 6.33 17.03 -33.70
N VAL A 63 6.87 16.03 -33.00
CA VAL A 63 7.12 14.69 -33.54
C VAL A 63 6.61 13.63 -32.59
N ILE A 64 5.76 12.77 -33.12
CA ILE A 64 5.16 11.65 -32.42
C ILE A 64 5.61 10.35 -33.09
N ILE A 65 5.94 9.36 -32.28
CA ILE A 65 6.11 7.98 -32.71
C ILE A 65 4.80 7.25 -32.46
N TYR A 66 4.27 6.61 -33.50
CA TYR A 66 3.05 5.81 -33.41
C TYR A 66 3.35 4.36 -33.75
N ASN A 67 2.95 3.45 -32.87
CA ASN A 67 3.00 2.03 -33.10
C ASN A 67 1.62 1.46 -32.78
N PRO A 68 0.80 1.06 -33.76
CA PRO A 68 -0.53 0.51 -33.48
C PRO A 68 -0.45 -0.75 -32.60
N ASP A 69 -1.34 -0.88 -31.62
CA ASP A 69 -1.36 -2.04 -30.74
C ASP A 69 -1.54 -3.36 -31.50
N GLY A 70 -0.85 -4.41 -31.03
CA GLY A 70 -0.86 -5.69 -31.73
C GLY A 70 0.00 -5.75 -33.01
N THR A 71 0.76 -4.69 -33.29
CA THR A 71 1.55 -4.60 -34.52
C THR A 71 2.99 -4.18 -34.24
N LEU A 72 3.89 -4.56 -35.13
CA LEU A 72 5.28 -4.10 -35.10
C LEU A 72 5.53 -2.98 -36.12
N HIS A 73 4.46 -2.36 -36.63
CA HIS A 73 4.59 -1.19 -37.50
C HIS A 73 4.97 0.05 -36.70
N LEU A 74 5.95 0.81 -37.18
CA LEU A 74 6.39 2.03 -36.53
C LEU A 74 6.31 3.20 -37.50
N PHE A 75 5.63 4.26 -37.08
CA PHE A 75 5.46 5.48 -37.85
C PHE A 75 6.06 6.67 -37.10
N GLU A 76 6.72 7.56 -37.82
CA GLU A 76 7.04 8.89 -37.33
C GLU A 76 6.04 9.88 -37.93
N ILE A 77 5.44 10.69 -37.07
CA ILE A 77 4.40 11.66 -37.43
C ILE A 77 4.90 13.04 -37.03
N SER A 78 5.14 13.89 -38.03
CA SER A 78 5.36 15.31 -37.81
C SER A 78 4.02 16.03 -37.78
N ILE A 79 3.75 16.77 -36.70
CA ILE A 79 2.52 17.54 -36.44
C ILE A 79 2.79 19.05 -36.47
N ASP A 80 3.74 19.49 -37.31
CA ASP A 80 4.10 20.91 -37.40
C ASP A 80 3.08 21.71 -38.23
N LYS A 81 3.46 22.39 -39.32
CA LYS A 81 2.51 23.13 -40.18
C LYS A 81 1.66 22.22 -41.07
N LYS A 82 2.19 21.05 -41.42
CA LYS A 82 1.52 20.06 -42.26
C LYS A 82 1.82 18.69 -41.68
N THR A 83 0.78 17.92 -41.43
CA THR A 83 0.93 16.55 -40.95
C THR A 83 1.69 15.74 -41.98
N LYS A 84 2.77 15.09 -41.56
CA LYS A 84 3.54 14.17 -42.42
C LYS A 84 3.78 12.88 -41.68
N VAL A 85 3.31 11.79 -42.27
CA VAL A 85 3.54 10.44 -41.75
C VAL A 85 4.64 9.75 -42.56
N SER A 86 5.60 9.15 -41.87
CA SER A 86 6.66 8.33 -42.46
C SER A 86 6.62 6.94 -41.83
N ASN A 87 6.53 5.88 -42.65
CA ASN A 87 6.70 4.51 -42.18
C ASN A 87 8.19 4.21 -41.95
N LEU A 88 8.57 3.90 -40.72
CA LEU A 88 9.93 3.56 -40.34
C LEU A 88 10.23 2.07 -40.47
N SER A 89 9.21 1.22 -40.32
CA SER A 89 9.36 -0.22 -40.21
C SER A 89 9.11 -0.96 -41.54
N ASN A 90 9.82 -2.05 -41.74
CA ASN A 90 9.55 -3.02 -42.81
C ASN A 90 8.75 -4.24 -42.31
N SER A 91 8.22 -4.19 -41.08
CA SER A 91 7.66 -5.38 -40.43
C SER A 91 6.45 -5.94 -41.20
N LEU A 92 6.46 -7.25 -41.43
CA LEU A 92 5.41 -7.99 -42.14
C LEU A 92 4.57 -8.89 -41.22
N PHE A 93 4.93 -9.03 -39.93
CA PHE A 93 4.35 -10.04 -39.04
C PHE A 93 3.98 -9.55 -37.65
N HIS A 94 2.98 -10.24 -37.08
CA HIS A 94 2.29 -10.01 -35.81
C HIS A 94 2.95 -10.82 -34.70
N GLY A 95 3.32 -10.15 -33.60
CA GLY A 95 3.80 -10.80 -32.37
C GLY A 95 2.75 -10.67 -31.27
N ALA A 96 2.97 -11.37 -30.15
CA ALA A 96 2.19 -11.22 -28.93
C ALA A 96 2.51 -9.88 -28.25
N ASN A 97 2.13 -8.76 -28.86
CA ASN A 97 2.44 -7.42 -28.38
C ASN A 97 1.19 -6.56 -28.08
N PHE A 98 -0.02 -7.14 -28.02
CA PHE A 98 -1.20 -6.39 -27.56
C PHE A 98 -1.01 -5.91 -26.12
N GLY A 99 -1.37 -4.67 -25.81
CA GLY A 99 -1.22 -4.08 -24.47
C GLY A 99 0.23 -3.94 -23.98
N ARG A 100 1.21 -3.93 -24.90
CA ARG A 100 2.63 -3.72 -24.58
C ARG A 100 2.87 -2.34 -23.93
N PHE A 101 3.98 -2.21 -23.21
CA PHE A 101 4.46 -0.90 -22.77
C PHE A 101 5.48 -0.33 -23.76
N LEU A 102 5.09 0.74 -24.46
CA LEU A 102 5.94 1.47 -25.39
C LEU A 102 6.63 2.64 -24.68
N PHE A 103 7.94 2.81 -24.86
CA PHE A 103 8.67 3.97 -24.33
C PHE A 103 9.92 4.30 -25.15
N THR A 104 10.53 5.46 -24.88
CA THR A 104 11.85 5.84 -25.43
C THR A 104 12.91 5.89 -24.34
N HIS A 105 14.14 5.52 -24.69
CA HIS A 105 15.33 5.68 -23.86
C HIS A 105 16.55 5.91 -24.75
N ASN A 106 17.28 7.01 -24.54
CA ASN A 106 18.41 7.44 -25.36
C ASN A 106 18.07 7.42 -26.87
N ASP A 107 16.93 8.05 -27.23
CA ASP A 107 16.38 8.14 -28.60
C ASP A 107 16.02 6.81 -29.29
N ILE A 108 16.13 5.68 -28.58
CA ILE A 108 15.71 4.37 -29.07
C ILE A 108 14.29 4.08 -28.58
N VAL A 109 13.44 3.57 -29.48
CA VAL A 109 12.08 3.12 -29.15
C VAL A 109 12.13 1.67 -28.67
N TYR A 110 11.50 1.44 -27.52
CA TYR A 110 11.37 0.13 -26.89
C TYR A 110 9.90 -0.27 -26.78
N SER A 111 9.67 -1.58 -26.85
CA SER A 111 8.39 -2.21 -26.52
C SER A 111 8.66 -3.32 -25.51
N TYR A 112 7.97 -3.28 -24.39
CA TYR A 112 8.14 -4.25 -23.32
C TYR A 112 6.84 -5.02 -23.08
N GLY A 113 6.95 -6.34 -23.18
CA GLY A 113 5.84 -7.25 -22.99
C GLY A 113 4.78 -7.26 -24.08
N GLY A 114 3.63 -7.81 -23.72
CA GLY A 114 2.40 -7.83 -24.49
C GLY A 114 1.73 -9.20 -24.51
N GLY A 115 0.53 -9.25 -25.07
CA GLY A 115 -0.28 -10.46 -25.21
C GLY A 115 -0.53 -10.80 -26.68
N GLY A 116 -0.81 -12.06 -26.93
CA GLY A 116 -1.41 -12.59 -28.14
C GLY A 116 -2.63 -13.42 -27.76
N LEU A 117 -3.31 -14.00 -28.75
CA LEU A 117 -4.52 -14.78 -28.51
C LEU A 117 -4.28 -16.01 -27.62
N PHE A 118 -3.09 -16.61 -27.70
CA PHE A 118 -2.76 -17.87 -27.01
C PHE A 118 -1.49 -17.80 -26.16
N ASN A 119 -0.76 -16.68 -26.19
CA ASN A 119 0.54 -16.54 -25.54
C ASN A 119 0.74 -15.12 -25.02
N ARG A 120 1.66 -14.97 -24.06
CA ARG A 120 2.14 -13.67 -23.58
C ARG A 120 3.63 -13.56 -23.86
N PHE A 121 4.06 -12.34 -24.17
CA PHE A 121 5.46 -11.97 -24.30
C PHE A 121 5.87 -11.23 -23.03
N THR A 122 6.95 -11.66 -22.39
CA THR A 122 7.52 -11.02 -21.20
C THR A 122 8.89 -10.41 -21.45
N GLY A 123 9.32 -10.38 -22.72
CA GLY A 123 10.61 -9.85 -23.13
C GLY A 123 10.58 -8.36 -23.44
N LEU A 124 11.77 -7.81 -23.68
CA LEU A 124 12.00 -6.43 -24.08
C LEU A 124 12.53 -6.42 -25.51
N ILE A 125 11.89 -5.69 -26.39
CA ILE A 125 12.37 -5.45 -27.75
C ILE A 125 12.67 -3.97 -27.98
N TYR A 126 13.58 -3.68 -28.91
CA TYR A 126 13.91 -2.33 -29.34
C TYR A 126 13.87 -2.23 -30.86
N PHE A 127 13.58 -1.04 -31.37
CA PHE A 127 13.60 -0.76 -32.79
C PHE A 127 15.00 -0.35 -33.24
N GLU A 128 15.53 -1.03 -34.26
CA GLU A 128 16.80 -0.69 -34.92
C GLU A 128 16.51 0.01 -36.25
N PRO A 129 16.76 1.34 -36.35
CA PRO A 129 16.40 2.13 -37.53
C PRO A 129 17.06 1.64 -38.82
N ASN A 130 18.31 1.17 -38.76
CA ASN A 130 19.04 0.74 -39.95
C ASN A 130 18.45 -0.55 -40.54
N ALA A 131 18.03 -1.46 -39.67
CA ALA A 131 17.37 -2.70 -40.05
C ALA A 131 15.86 -2.54 -40.30
N LYS A 132 15.28 -1.38 -39.93
CA LYS A 132 13.84 -1.10 -39.98
C LYS A 132 13.00 -2.18 -39.28
N GLY A 133 13.54 -2.73 -38.19
CA GLY A 133 13.01 -3.92 -37.53
C GLY A 133 13.19 -3.91 -36.02
N TRP A 134 12.55 -4.87 -35.36
CA TRP A 134 12.57 -5.03 -33.90
C TRP A 134 13.45 -6.19 -33.48
N PHE A 135 14.25 -5.98 -32.44
CA PHE A 135 15.19 -6.96 -31.91
C PHE A 135 15.00 -7.14 -30.42
N GLU A 136 15.09 -8.38 -29.95
CA GLU A 136 14.98 -8.70 -28.52
C GLU A 136 16.28 -8.36 -27.78
N LYS A 137 16.12 -7.78 -26.59
CA LYS A 137 17.18 -7.60 -25.60
C LYS A 137 16.99 -8.58 -24.46
N LYS A 138 18.04 -9.36 -24.20
CA LYS A 138 18.08 -10.27 -23.06
C LYS A 138 18.20 -9.48 -21.76
N ILE A 139 17.26 -9.70 -20.85
CA ILE A 139 17.32 -9.17 -19.48
C ILE A 139 18.06 -10.18 -18.59
N ILE A 140 19.12 -9.72 -17.95
CA ILE A 140 19.97 -10.49 -17.04
C ILE A 140 19.23 -10.67 -15.72
N ALA A 141 19.30 -11.89 -15.17
CA ALA A 141 18.66 -12.29 -13.91
C ALA A 141 17.13 -12.14 -13.88
N TYR A 142 16.49 -12.17 -15.05
CA TYR A 142 15.03 -12.12 -15.16
C TYR A 142 14.38 -13.43 -14.68
N PRO A 143 13.27 -13.39 -13.90
CA PRO A 143 12.66 -14.60 -13.35
C PRO A 143 12.12 -15.52 -14.45
N LYS A 144 12.56 -16.79 -14.48
CA LYS A 144 12.08 -17.77 -15.47
C LYS A 144 10.60 -18.11 -15.34
N SER A 145 10.02 -17.94 -14.15
CA SER A 145 8.60 -18.15 -13.88
C SER A 145 7.72 -16.97 -14.28
N ALA A 146 8.28 -15.85 -14.74
CA ALA A 146 7.50 -14.69 -15.15
C ALA A 146 6.80 -14.96 -16.50
N THR A 147 5.48 -15.08 -16.46
CA THR A 147 4.64 -15.40 -17.63
C THR A 147 3.74 -14.23 -18.04
N GLY A 148 3.65 -13.19 -17.22
CA GLY A 148 2.93 -11.95 -17.56
C GLY A 148 3.60 -10.71 -16.98
N ILE A 149 3.43 -9.58 -17.69
CA ILE A 149 3.71 -8.25 -17.15
C ILE A 149 2.36 -7.64 -16.77
N ILE A 150 2.17 -7.38 -15.48
CA ILE A 150 0.90 -6.91 -14.91
C ILE A 150 0.86 -5.39 -14.96
N ASN A 151 1.94 -4.74 -14.54
CA ASN A 151 2.08 -3.30 -14.61
C ASN A 151 3.54 -2.91 -14.83
N THR A 152 3.77 -1.78 -15.50
CA THR A 152 5.12 -1.29 -15.79
C THR A 152 5.13 0.20 -16.14
N TRP A 153 6.21 0.88 -15.75
CA TRP A 153 6.49 2.25 -16.17
C TRP A 153 8.00 2.53 -16.17
N LYS A 154 8.43 3.48 -17.01
CA LYS A 154 9.80 3.99 -17.02
C LYS A 154 9.95 5.10 -15.98
N ASN A 155 11.00 5.02 -15.17
CA ASN A 155 11.41 6.05 -14.23
C ASN A 155 12.92 6.31 -14.41
N GLY A 156 13.29 7.42 -15.05
CA GLY A 156 14.69 7.69 -15.41
C GLY A 156 15.28 6.57 -16.27
N ASP A 157 16.38 5.98 -15.83
CA ASP A 157 17.13 4.91 -16.53
C ASP A 157 16.73 3.49 -16.09
N LYS A 158 15.58 3.36 -15.42
CA LYS A 158 15.02 2.06 -15.02
C LYS A 158 13.57 1.89 -15.46
N LEU A 159 13.19 0.64 -15.67
CA LEU A 159 11.80 0.20 -15.75
C LEU A 159 11.39 -0.36 -14.39
N MET A 160 10.32 0.16 -13.81
CA MET A 160 9.65 -0.47 -12.68
C MET A 160 8.67 -1.49 -13.22
N VAL A 161 8.70 -2.73 -12.71
CA VAL A 161 7.94 -3.83 -13.29
C VAL A 161 7.28 -4.68 -12.21
N LEU A 162 5.99 -4.92 -12.38
CA LEU A 162 5.24 -5.95 -11.68
C LEU A 162 5.02 -7.15 -12.60
N LEU A 163 5.59 -8.29 -12.24
CA LEU A 163 5.50 -9.54 -12.97
C LEU A 163 4.48 -10.46 -12.32
N GLY A 164 3.69 -11.14 -13.15
CA GLY A 164 2.82 -12.24 -12.75
C GLY A 164 3.51 -13.57 -13.03
N HIS A 165 3.38 -14.50 -12.09
CA HIS A 165 3.94 -15.84 -12.18
C HIS A 165 2.83 -16.88 -12.23
N ASN A 166 2.94 -17.82 -13.17
CA ASN A 166 2.12 -19.02 -13.14
C ASN A 166 2.86 -20.10 -12.37
N HIS A 167 2.13 -20.79 -11.50
CA HIS A 167 2.55 -22.12 -11.06
C HIS A 167 2.37 -23.09 -12.24
N ASN A 168 3.26 -24.08 -12.37
CA ASN A 168 3.36 -25.06 -13.47
C ASN A 168 2.14 -26.00 -13.61
N THR A 169 0.91 -25.51 -13.53
CA THR A 169 -0.30 -26.27 -13.82
C THR A 169 -0.85 -25.83 -15.17
N THR A 170 -0.83 -26.75 -16.11
CA THR A 170 -1.21 -26.61 -17.53
C THR A 170 -2.71 -26.28 -17.75
N SER A 171 -3.42 -25.84 -16.72
CA SER A 171 -4.88 -25.64 -16.72
C SER A 171 -5.34 -24.27 -16.23
N GLN A 172 -4.43 -23.38 -15.78
CA GLN A 172 -4.84 -22.01 -15.41
C GLN A 172 -5.03 -21.14 -16.67
N PRO A 173 -6.13 -20.34 -16.74
CA PRO A 173 -6.28 -19.34 -17.78
C PRO A 173 -5.08 -18.39 -17.81
N LEU A 174 -4.70 -17.88 -18.99
CA LEU A 174 -3.51 -17.03 -19.21
C LEU A 174 -3.43 -15.74 -18.33
N ASP A 175 -4.49 -15.43 -17.59
CA ASP A 175 -4.71 -14.16 -16.90
C ASP A 175 -4.98 -14.30 -15.39
N GLN A 176 -4.93 -15.51 -14.83
CA GLN A 176 -5.15 -15.75 -13.40
C GLN A 176 -3.83 -15.96 -12.68
N TYR A 177 -3.18 -14.85 -12.34
CA TYR A 177 -1.97 -14.85 -11.52
C TYR A 177 -2.33 -14.76 -10.04
N THR A 178 -1.71 -15.58 -9.21
CA THR A 178 -1.79 -15.48 -7.74
C THR A 178 -0.50 -14.96 -7.13
N ASP A 179 0.61 -15.12 -7.84
CA ASP A 179 1.95 -14.84 -7.36
C ASP A 179 2.59 -13.74 -8.19
N PHE A 180 3.14 -12.75 -7.49
CA PHE A 180 3.68 -11.55 -8.11
C PHE A 180 5.08 -11.25 -7.59
N SER A 181 5.91 -10.74 -8.49
CA SER A 181 7.18 -10.11 -8.12
C SER A 181 7.24 -8.68 -8.62
N PHE A 182 7.60 -7.77 -7.72
CA PHE A 182 7.86 -6.39 -8.06
C PHE A 182 9.36 -6.15 -8.06
N GLY A 183 9.85 -5.47 -9.09
CA GLY A 183 11.26 -5.24 -9.29
C GLY A 183 11.55 -4.07 -10.21
N GLU A 184 12.83 -3.89 -10.50
CA GLU A 184 13.32 -2.90 -11.46
C GLU A 184 14.29 -3.51 -12.46
N ILE A 185 14.24 -3.03 -13.70
CA ILE A 185 15.20 -3.35 -14.76
C ILE A 185 16.02 -2.10 -15.05
N GLN A 186 17.33 -2.17 -14.80
CA GLN A 186 18.27 -1.12 -15.18
C GLN A 186 18.47 -1.15 -16.70
N LEU A 187 18.12 -0.07 -17.41
CA LEU A 187 18.10 -0.05 -18.88
C LEU A 187 19.52 -0.08 -19.50
N GLY A 188 20.51 0.51 -18.81
CA GLY A 188 21.90 0.51 -19.26
C GLY A 188 22.58 -0.87 -19.17
N SER A 189 22.35 -1.60 -18.07
CA SER A 189 22.95 -2.93 -17.85
C SER A 189 22.04 -4.10 -18.19
N LEU A 190 20.76 -3.83 -18.51
CA LEU A 190 19.68 -4.81 -18.71
C LEU A 190 19.56 -5.81 -17.56
N ARG A 191 19.77 -5.38 -16.32
CA ARG A 191 19.73 -6.26 -15.15
C ARG A 191 18.44 -6.07 -14.37
N TYR A 192 17.74 -7.16 -14.12
CA TYR A 192 16.58 -7.19 -13.22
C TYR A 192 17.03 -7.33 -11.76
N THR A 193 16.40 -6.55 -10.88
CA THR A 193 16.52 -6.63 -9.43
C THR A 193 15.14 -6.81 -8.82
N ASN A 194 14.95 -7.89 -8.08
CA ASN A 194 13.73 -8.14 -7.32
C ASN A 194 13.69 -7.25 -6.07
N LEU A 195 12.57 -6.58 -5.81
CA LEU A 195 12.36 -5.73 -4.64
C LEU A 195 11.43 -6.40 -3.62
N SER A 196 10.37 -7.04 -4.09
CA SER A 196 9.41 -7.75 -3.25
C SER A 196 8.70 -8.86 -4.03
N ASN A 197 8.17 -9.83 -3.29
CA ASN A 197 7.25 -10.85 -3.79
C ASN A 197 6.03 -10.89 -2.89
N PHE A 198 4.85 -11.10 -3.47
CA PHE A 198 3.60 -11.19 -2.73
C PHE A 198 2.57 -12.01 -3.49
N THR A 199 1.51 -12.40 -2.80
CA THR A 199 0.35 -13.06 -3.40
C THR A 199 -0.86 -12.15 -3.35
N SER A 200 -1.72 -12.24 -4.37
CA SER A 200 -3.00 -11.51 -4.41
C SER A 200 -4.02 -12.30 -5.21
N SER A 201 -5.27 -12.28 -4.74
CA SER A 201 -6.41 -12.80 -5.50
C SER A 201 -7.05 -11.76 -6.41
N ASN A 202 -6.76 -10.47 -6.21
CA ASN A 202 -7.34 -9.38 -6.99
C ASN A 202 -6.29 -8.72 -7.89
N THR A 203 -6.21 -9.18 -9.14
CA THR A 203 -5.27 -8.65 -10.13
C THR A 203 -5.67 -7.28 -10.67
N SER A 204 -6.98 -6.97 -10.66
CA SER A 204 -7.51 -5.70 -11.19
C SER A 204 -7.04 -4.48 -10.40
N GLU A 205 -6.74 -4.65 -9.11
CA GLU A 205 -6.21 -3.58 -8.27
C GLU A 205 -4.73 -3.31 -8.50
N LEU A 206 -4.03 -4.24 -9.14
CA LEU A 206 -2.58 -4.17 -9.37
C LEU A 206 -2.24 -3.43 -10.66
N THR A 207 -3.19 -3.13 -11.52
CA THR A 207 -2.95 -2.42 -12.78
C THR A 207 -3.41 -0.97 -12.70
N PHE A 208 -2.87 -0.11 -13.56
CA PHE A 208 -3.45 1.22 -13.76
C PHE A 208 -4.86 1.09 -14.34
N PRO A 209 -5.81 1.97 -13.95
CA PRO A 209 -7.10 2.02 -14.63
C PRO A 209 -6.88 2.37 -16.10
N TYR A 210 -7.40 1.55 -17.01
CA TYR A 210 -7.29 1.76 -18.46
C TYR A 210 -7.91 3.11 -18.85
N GLY A 211 -7.08 4.08 -19.23
CA GLY A 211 -7.51 5.36 -19.76
C GLY A 211 -7.66 5.32 -21.29
N ASP A 212 -8.46 6.22 -21.84
CA ASP A 212 -8.61 6.40 -23.29
C ASP A 212 -7.37 7.02 -23.93
N TYR A 213 -6.59 7.74 -23.13
CA TYR A 213 -5.41 8.47 -23.54
C TYR A 213 -4.35 8.39 -22.43
N ARG A 214 -3.10 8.12 -22.83
CA ARG A 214 -1.95 8.00 -21.95
C ARG A 214 -0.86 8.92 -22.45
N TYR A 215 -0.51 9.91 -21.63
CA TYR A 215 0.59 10.82 -21.95
C TYR A 215 1.75 10.63 -20.98
N ASP A 216 2.80 10.05 -21.51
CA ASP A 216 4.01 9.67 -20.78
C ASP A 216 5.00 10.86 -20.77
N LEU A 217 5.06 11.58 -19.65
CA LEU A 217 6.00 12.67 -19.37
C LEU A 217 7.21 12.13 -18.61
N ASN A 218 8.31 12.88 -18.51
CA ASN A 218 9.53 12.41 -17.83
C ASN A 218 9.26 11.88 -16.39
N ASN A 219 8.59 12.68 -15.57
CA ASN A 219 8.33 12.36 -14.15
C ASN A 219 6.90 11.90 -13.87
N PHE A 220 5.98 12.12 -14.82
CA PHE A 220 4.55 11.86 -14.62
C PHE A 220 3.96 11.07 -15.79
N ILE A 221 2.81 10.43 -15.57
CA ILE A 221 1.95 9.95 -16.64
C ILE A 221 0.58 10.57 -16.42
N LEU A 222 0.04 11.20 -17.46
CA LEU A 222 -1.33 11.70 -17.47
C LEU A 222 -2.24 10.68 -18.14
N PHE A 223 -3.31 10.31 -17.45
CA PHE A 223 -4.36 9.45 -17.96
C PHE A 223 -5.62 10.29 -18.16
N ARG A 224 -6.27 10.15 -19.30
CA ARG A 224 -7.56 10.79 -19.59
C ARG A 224 -8.63 9.74 -19.83
N TYR A 225 -9.80 9.99 -19.27
CA TYR A 225 -10.99 9.16 -19.35
C TYR A 225 -12.12 10.01 -19.92
N LYS A 226 -12.70 9.59 -21.04
CA LYS A 226 -13.80 10.29 -21.69
C LYS A 226 -15.13 9.88 -21.06
N GLU A 227 -15.89 10.85 -20.61
CA GLU A 227 -17.24 10.63 -20.08
C GLU A 227 -18.29 10.69 -21.20
N ASN A 228 -19.44 10.07 -20.95
CA ASN A 228 -20.59 10.12 -21.86
C ASN A 228 -21.17 11.54 -22.01
N THR A 229 -20.85 12.44 -21.06
CA THR A 229 -21.27 13.85 -21.07
C THR A 229 -20.48 14.71 -22.05
N GLY A 230 -19.42 14.17 -22.66
CA GLY A 230 -18.48 14.91 -23.50
C GLY A 230 -17.34 15.58 -22.73
N LEU A 231 -17.39 15.58 -21.39
CA LEU A 231 -16.29 16.00 -20.53
C LEU A 231 -15.27 14.88 -20.35
N CYS A 232 -14.08 15.26 -19.85
CA CYS A 232 -12.99 14.35 -19.55
C CYS A 232 -12.56 14.45 -18.09
N ARG A 233 -12.25 13.28 -17.52
CA ARG A 233 -11.54 13.14 -16.24
C ARG A 233 -10.08 12.88 -16.50
N TYR A 234 -9.21 13.46 -15.70
CA TYR A 234 -7.78 13.24 -15.76
C TYR A 234 -7.24 12.70 -14.43
N SER A 235 -6.25 11.84 -14.52
CA SER A 235 -5.48 11.33 -13.38
C SER A 235 -3.99 11.45 -13.66
N ILE A 236 -3.22 11.65 -12.59
CA ILE A 236 -1.78 11.85 -12.61
C ILE A 236 -1.14 10.66 -11.92
N PHE A 237 -0.13 10.08 -12.54
CA PHE A 237 0.77 9.11 -11.91
C PHE A 237 2.16 9.72 -11.75
N ASN A 238 2.66 9.81 -10.53
CA ASN A 238 4.04 10.19 -10.25
C ASN A 238 4.94 8.94 -10.33
N LYS A 239 5.83 8.92 -11.32
CA LYS A 239 6.70 7.77 -11.61
C LYS A 239 7.74 7.50 -10.54
N SER A 240 8.15 8.54 -9.80
CA SER A 240 9.15 8.44 -8.75
C SER A 240 8.58 7.88 -7.46
N THR A 241 7.38 8.32 -7.06
CA THR A 241 6.74 7.89 -5.81
C THR A 241 5.85 6.65 -5.99
N GLY A 242 5.39 6.39 -7.21
CA GLY A 242 4.39 5.36 -7.50
C GLY A 242 2.96 5.79 -7.17
N GLU A 243 2.73 7.07 -6.87
CA GLU A 243 1.41 7.57 -6.51
C GLU A 243 0.57 7.90 -7.75
N PHE A 244 -0.58 7.24 -7.87
CA PHE A 244 -1.63 7.54 -8.83
C PHE A 244 -2.75 8.31 -8.13
N PHE A 245 -3.09 9.50 -8.61
CA PHE A 245 -4.10 10.33 -7.97
C PHE A 245 -4.79 11.29 -8.93
N ALA A 246 -5.87 11.91 -8.47
CA ALA A 246 -6.50 13.01 -9.17
C ALA A 246 -6.89 14.15 -8.20
N ILE A 247 -6.99 15.36 -8.74
CA ILE A 247 -7.39 16.57 -8.00
C ILE A 247 -8.73 17.10 -8.55
N PRO A 248 -9.50 17.91 -7.80
CA PRO A 248 -10.88 18.26 -8.15
C PRO A 248 -11.03 18.91 -9.53
N ILE A 249 -10.14 19.83 -9.88
CA ILE A 249 -10.17 20.52 -11.18
C ILE A 249 -10.04 19.56 -12.36
N LEU A 250 -9.34 18.44 -12.20
CA LEU A 250 -9.16 17.43 -13.25
C LEU A 250 -10.38 16.52 -13.44
N GLN A 251 -11.43 16.65 -12.62
CA GLN A 251 -12.58 15.75 -12.69
C GLN A 251 -13.66 16.21 -13.68
N ASN A 252 -13.65 17.47 -14.11
CA ASN A 252 -14.65 18.02 -15.04
C ASN A 252 -13.98 19.03 -15.98
N MET A 253 -13.07 18.55 -16.83
CA MET A 253 -12.41 19.39 -17.84
C MET A 253 -12.86 19.02 -19.25
N GLU A 254 -12.64 19.92 -20.18
CA GLU A 254 -12.76 19.62 -21.61
C GLU A 254 -11.72 18.57 -22.04
N CYS A 255 -12.06 17.85 -23.10
CA CYS A 255 -11.20 16.81 -23.65
C CYS A 255 -10.14 17.44 -24.56
N PHE A 256 -8.89 17.48 -24.10
CA PHE A 256 -7.80 18.11 -24.82
C PHE A 256 -7.07 17.12 -25.72
N ASP A 257 -7.06 17.38 -27.04
CA ASP A 257 -6.35 16.56 -28.03
C ASP A 257 -4.99 17.18 -28.41
N GLY A 258 -4.05 17.22 -27.46
CA GLY A 258 -2.68 17.69 -27.73
C GLY A 258 -1.84 18.02 -26.50
N ILE A 259 -0.51 17.96 -26.66
CA ILE A 259 0.50 18.18 -25.60
C ILE A 259 0.32 19.54 -24.91
N LYS A 260 0.03 20.60 -25.66
CA LYS A 260 0.13 21.98 -25.16
C LYS A 260 -1.00 22.41 -24.23
N ASN A 261 -2.03 21.58 -24.08
CA ASN A 261 -3.24 21.95 -23.34
C ASN A 261 -3.24 21.40 -21.93
N LEU A 262 -2.42 20.39 -21.63
CA LEU A 262 -2.31 19.82 -20.29
C LEU A 262 -0.94 19.16 -20.10
N THR A 263 -0.06 19.79 -19.32
CA THR A 263 1.28 19.27 -18.98
C THR A 263 1.56 19.39 -17.50
N VAL A 264 2.39 18.49 -16.97
CA VAL A 264 2.91 18.60 -15.61
C VAL A 264 4.42 18.79 -15.69
N ILE A 265 4.88 19.96 -15.23
CA ILE A 265 6.30 20.29 -15.11
C ILE A 265 6.60 20.43 -13.63
N ASP A 266 7.50 19.56 -13.13
CA ASP A 266 7.88 19.42 -11.73
C ASP A 266 6.71 19.14 -10.77
N SER A 267 5.95 20.16 -10.42
CA SER A 267 4.78 20.10 -9.52
C SER A 267 3.64 20.99 -9.99
N MET A 268 3.81 21.65 -11.13
CA MET A 268 2.85 22.58 -11.70
C MET A 268 2.14 21.89 -12.86
N LEU A 269 0.83 21.76 -12.74
CA LEU A 269 -0.04 21.42 -13.85
C LEU A 269 -0.30 22.71 -14.63
N HIS A 270 0.19 22.76 -15.86
CA HIS A 270 -0.10 23.82 -16.82
C HIS A 270 -1.24 23.34 -17.72
N TYR A 271 -2.28 24.15 -17.86
CA TYR A 271 -3.35 23.89 -18.80
C TYR A 271 -3.74 25.15 -19.55
N THR A 272 -4.26 24.97 -20.75
CA THR A 272 -4.78 26.06 -21.57
C THR A 272 -6.22 25.74 -21.90
N ASP A 273 -7.12 26.66 -21.60
CA ASP A 273 -8.55 26.51 -21.92
C ASP A 273 -8.83 26.69 -23.42
N ASP A 274 -10.07 26.45 -23.82
CA ASP A 274 -10.54 26.60 -25.21
C ASP A 274 -10.46 28.06 -25.73
N LEU A 275 -10.32 29.04 -24.84
CA LEU A 275 -10.10 30.45 -25.19
C LEU A 275 -8.61 30.79 -25.38
N GLY A 276 -7.72 29.81 -25.19
CA GLY A 276 -6.27 30.00 -25.30
C GLY A 276 -5.64 30.64 -24.07
N ILE A 277 -6.34 30.71 -22.94
CA ILE A 277 -5.84 31.27 -21.68
C ILE A 277 -5.11 30.16 -20.94
N SER A 278 -3.80 30.34 -20.76
CA SER A 278 -2.97 29.42 -19.99
C SER A 278 -3.01 29.76 -18.50
N ASP A 279 -3.23 28.75 -17.67
CA ASP A 279 -3.14 28.83 -16.21
C ASP A 279 -2.24 27.71 -15.68
N SER A 280 -1.83 27.83 -14.42
CA SER A 280 -1.01 26.83 -13.77
C SER A 280 -1.34 26.66 -12.29
N ILE A 281 -1.38 25.41 -11.84
CA ILE A 281 -1.68 25.09 -10.46
C ILE A 281 -0.68 24.11 -9.88
N ASN A 282 -0.42 24.23 -8.59
CA ASN A 282 0.41 23.25 -7.89
C ASN A 282 -0.44 22.02 -7.53
N ILE A 283 -0.05 20.86 -8.04
CA ILE A 283 -0.79 19.59 -7.88
C ILE A 283 -0.80 19.09 -6.43
N TYR A 284 0.19 19.47 -5.61
CA TYR A 284 0.31 19.03 -4.22
C TYR A 284 -0.37 19.97 -3.22
N LYS A 285 -0.75 21.19 -3.63
CA LYS A 285 -1.51 22.12 -2.77
C LYS A 285 -3.01 21.77 -2.69
N HIS A 286 -3.49 20.92 -3.59
CA HIS A 286 -4.88 20.50 -3.65
C HIS A 286 -5.08 19.18 -2.92
N HIS A 287 -6.24 19.00 -2.29
CA HIS A 287 -6.62 17.70 -1.76
C HIS A 287 -6.82 16.71 -2.92
N LYS A 288 -6.47 15.45 -2.67
CA LYS A 288 -6.60 14.37 -3.66
C LYS A 288 -8.00 13.78 -3.55
N VAL A 289 -8.70 13.67 -4.68
CA VAL A 289 -10.06 13.09 -4.77
C VAL A 289 -9.99 11.55 -4.75
N PHE A 290 -8.95 11.02 -5.40
CA PHE A 290 -8.61 9.60 -5.41
C PHE A 290 -7.08 9.52 -5.32
N SER A 291 -6.55 8.61 -4.49
CA SER A 291 -5.11 8.31 -4.47
C SER A 291 -4.86 6.84 -4.16
N ARG A 292 -3.86 6.28 -4.84
CA ARG A 292 -3.34 4.93 -4.64
C ARG A 292 -1.83 4.96 -4.87
N ASN A 293 -1.05 4.38 -3.96
CA ASN A 293 0.38 4.20 -4.16
C ASN A 293 0.68 2.76 -4.59
N TYR A 294 1.08 2.57 -5.84
CA TYR A 294 1.38 1.25 -6.40
C TYR A 294 2.70 0.68 -5.86
N VAL A 295 3.70 1.53 -5.60
CA VAL A 295 4.96 1.07 -5.01
C VAL A 295 4.73 0.55 -3.59
N GLU A 296 3.90 1.23 -2.79
CA GLU A 296 3.53 0.74 -1.46
C GLU A 296 2.68 -0.54 -1.54
N LEU A 297 1.71 -0.59 -2.47
CA LEU A 297 0.87 -1.76 -2.71
C LEU A 297 1.71 -3.00 -3.02
N TYR A 298 2.73 -2.88 -3.87
CA TYR A 298 3.57 -4.01 -4.27
C TYR A 298 4.65 -4.35 -3.25
N ASN A 299 5.08 -3.38 -2.45
CA ASN A 299 5.99 -3.60 -1.34
C ASN A 299 5.28 -4.12 -0.07
N TYR A 300 4.02 -4.57 -0.19
CA TYR A 300 3.28 -5.11 0.93
C TYR A 300 4.04 -6.27 1.57
N LYS A 301 4.57 -6.02 2.77
CA LYS A 301 5.12 -7.05 3.63
C LYS A 301 3.97 -7.63 4.43
N ASP A 302 3.82 -8.94 4.40
CA ASP A 302 2.76 -9.62 5.12
C ASP A 302 2.82 -9.28 6.63
N LYS A 303 1.93 -8.39 7.08
CA LYS A 303 1.85 -7.96 8.48
C LYS A 303 1.13 -8.99 9.36
N THR A 304 0.66 -10.08 8.78
CA THR A 304 -0.04 -11.16 9.48
C THR A 304 0.79 -11.73 10.63
N PHE A 305 2.11 -11.87 10.45
CA PHE A 305 3.02 -12.28 11.52
C PHE A 305 3.03 -11.30 12.70
N LEU A 306 3.06 -9.98 12.44
CA LEU A 306 3.03 -8.96 13.49
C LEU A 306 1.70 -9.00 14.25
N PHE A 307 0.57 -9.15 13.55
CA PHE A 307 -0.74 -9.25 14.17
C PHE A 307 -0.86 -10.47 15.11
N TYR A 308 -0.44 -11.65 14.65
CA TYR A 308 -0.42 -12.85 15.50
C TYR A 308 0.56 -12.73 16.68
N SER A 309 1.68 -12.02 16.51
CA SER A 309 2.61 -11.74 17.60
C SER A 309 1.98 -10.86 18.69
N PHE A 310 1.15 -9.87 18.33
CA PHE A 310 0.40 -9.06 19.29
C PHE A 310 -0.64 -9.87 20.06
N ILE A 311 -1.38 -10.75 19.37
CA ILE A 311 -2.34 -11.65 20.02
C ILE A 311 -1.62 -12.59 21.01
N ALA A 312 -0.50 -13.19 20.60
CA ALA A 312 0.29 -14.06 21.46
C ALA A 312 0.80 -13.31 22.71
N MET A 313 1.30 -12.08 22.55
CA MET A 313 1.75 -11.24 23.66
C MET A 313 0.60 -10.88 24.61
N ALA A 314 -0.57 -10.54 24.08
CA ALA A 314 -1.76 -10.24 24.89
C ALA A 314 -2.20 -11.46 25.71
N LEU A 315 -2.22 -12.65 25.11
CA LEU A 315 -2.52 -13.91 25.82
C LEU A 315 -1.49 -14.21 26.93
N LEU A 316 -0.22 -13.90 26.68
CA LEU A 316 0.87 -14.08 27.66
C LEU A 316 0.69 -13.15 28.87
N VAL A 317 0.30 -11.89 28.64
CA VAL A 317 0.00 -10.93 29.72
C VAL A 317 -1.19 -11.40 30.56
N VAL A 318 -2.27 -11.88 29.94
CA VAL A 318 -3.44 -12.43 30.66
C VAL A 318 -3.02 -13.64 31.51
N LEU A 319 -2.19 -14.53 30.97
CA LEU A 319 -1.68 -15.68 31.70
C LEU A 319 -0.85 -15.25 32.93
N LEU A 320 0.03 -14.25 32.78
CA LEU A 320 0.81 -13.72 33.91
C LEU A 320 -0.07 -13.10 35.00
N ILE A 321 -1.11 -12.34 34.62
CA ILE A 321 -2.06 -11.74 35.57
C ILE A 321 -2.82 -12.83 36.33
N THR A 322 -3.32 -13.86 35.65
CA THR A 322 -4.07 -14.94 36.30
C THR A 322 -3.20 -15.74 37.29
N LEU A 323 -1.93 -15.99 36.95
CA LEU A 323 -0.98 -16.63 37.87
C LEU A 323 -0.69 -15.76 39.09
N TRP A 324 -0.52 -14.44 38.91
CA TRP A 324 -0.30 -13.50 40.01
C TRP A 324 -1.49 -13.43 40.97
N VAL A 325 -2.72 -13.34 40.44
CA VAL A 325 -3.95 -13.35 41.25
C VAL A 325 -4.11 -14.68 42.01
N ARG A 326 -3.83 -15.83 41.37
CA ARG A 326 -3.89 -17.14 42.04
C ARG A 326 -2.89 -17.27 43.19
N LYS A 327 -1.67 -16.74 43.02
CA LYS A 327 -0.64 -16.74 44.07
C LYS A 327 -1.08 -15.93 45.30
N ASN A 328 -1.77 -14.80 45.09
CA ASN A 328 -2.15 -13.88 46.17
C ASN A 328 -3.47 -14.22 46.87
N ARG A 329 -4.28 -15.16 46.36
CA ARG A 329 -5.60 -15.52 46.94
C ARG A 329 -5.57 -16.60 48.04
N LYS A 330 -4.44 -17.26 48.33
CA LYS A 330 -4.46 -18.52 49.11
C LYS A 330 -4.44 -18.45 50.64
N THR A 331 -4.44 -17.29 51.32
CA THR A 331 -4.15 -17.32 52.79
C THR A 331 -4.87 -16.33 53.70
N LYS A 332 -5.77 -15.44 53.25
CA LYS A 332 -6.25 -14.34 54.12
C LYS A 332 -7.69 -14.42 54.66
N THR A 333 -8.62 -15.13 54.00
CA THR A 333 -10.04 -14.89 54.29
C THR A 333 -10.69 -15.91 55.23
N ILE A 334 -10.31 -17.19 55.21
CA ILE A 334 -11.08 -18.24 55.92
C ILE A 334 -10.67 -18.38 57.41
N GLU A 335 -9.40 -18.20 57.76
CA GLU A 335 -8.95 -18.33 59.17
C GLU A 335 -9.38 -17.14 60.05
N THR A 336 -9.63 -15.97 59.45
CA THR A 336 -9.88 -14.73 60.20
C THR A 336 -11.30 -14.66 60.77
N ASP A 337 -12.30 -15.19 60.05
CA ASP A 337 -13.71 -15.10 60.45
C ASP A 337 -14.04 -16.00 61.65
N GLY A 338 -13.51 -17.22 61.69
CA GLY A 338 -13.72 -18.15 62.81
C GLY A 338 -13.09 -17.67 64.13
N ILE A 339 -11.95 -16.96 64.06
CA ILE A 339 -11.31 -16.38 65.25
C ILE A 339 -12.12 -15.19 65.77
N ILE A 340 -12.68 -14.35 64.88
CA ILE A 340 -13.51 -13.19 65.27
C ILE A 340 -14.77 -13.63 66.04
N GLU A 341 -15.40 -14.73 65.63
CA GLU A 341 -16.58 -15.27 66.32
C GLU A 341 -16.23 -15.75 67.74
N ILE A 342 -15.14 -16.53 67.88
CA ILE A 342 -14.63 -17.02 69.17
C ILE A 342 -14.24 -15.84 70.08
N GLU A 343 -13.56 -14.82 69.54
CA GLU A 343 -13.21 -13.60 70.28
C GLU A 343 -14.46 -12.90 70.84
N THR A 344 -15.52 -12.79 70.04
CA THR A 344 -16.77 -12.15 70.47
C THR A 344 -17.43 -12.90 71.62
N GLN A 345 -17.42 -14.24 71.57
CA GLN A 345 -17.93 -15.07 72.67
C GLN A 345 -17.10 -14.91 73.95
N LEU A 346 -15.78 -14.81 73.83
CA LEU A 346 -14.88 -14.62 74.98
C LEU A 346 -15.01 -13.24 75.63
N ILE A 347 -15.25 -12.18 74.86
CA ILE A 347 -15.52 -10.84 75.41
C ILE A 347 -16.72 -10.88 76.38
N GLY A 348 -17.77 -11.63 76.04
CA GLY A 348 -18.93 -11.84 76.91
C GLY A 348 -18.64 -12.63 78.20
N MET A 349 -17.46 -13.26 78.30
CA MET A 349 -17.01 -14.04 79.46
C MET A 349 -15.82 -13.39 80.18
N ARG A 350 -15.57 -12.10 79.95
CA ARG A 350 -14.50 -11.35 80.61
C ARG A 350 -14.61 -11.43 82.13
N ASN A 351 -13.47 -11.55 82.80
CA ASN A 351 -13.32 -11.78 84.25
C ASN A 351 -13.74 -13.17 84.76
N ASN A 352 -14.16 -14.08 83.88
CA ASN A 352 -14.42 -15.46 84.26
C ASN A 352 -13.16 -16.33 84.15
N THR A 353 -13.11 -17.37 84.99
CA THR A 353 -12.12 -18.45 84.89
C THR A 353 -12.81 -19.70 84.35
N LEU A 354 -12.37 -20.16 83.18
CA LEU A 354 -12.94 -21.31 82.48
C LEU A 354 -12.10 -22.56 82.74
N SER A 355 -12.78 -23.68 82.96
CA SER A 355 -12.11 -24.97 83.00
C SER A 355 -11.64 -25.38 81.61
N ARG A 356 -10.62 -26.25 81.55
CA ARG A 356 -10.09 -26.81 80.31
C ARG A 356 -11.16 -27.30 79.33
N ASP A 357 -12.17 -28.02 79.83
CA ASP A 357 -13.19 -28.61 78.96
C ASP A 357 -14.21 -27.56 78.49
N LYS A 358 -14.39 -26.46 79.24
CA LYS A 358 -15.22 -25.32 78.83
C LYS A 358 -14.53 -24.49 77.74
N ILE A 359 -13.24 -24.18 77.90
CA ILE A 359 -12.51 -23.43 76.86
C ILE A 359 -12.37 -24.24 75.56
N ASP A 360 -12.24 -25.57 75.64
CA ASP A 360 -12.26 -26.43 74.45
C ASP A 360 -13.57 -26.37 73.67
N LYS A 361 -14.70 -26.19 74.37
CA LYS A 361 -16.01 -26.02 73.74
C LYS A 361 -16.13 -24.65 73.08
N VAL A 362 -15.68 -23.59 73.74
CA VAL A 362 -15.66 -22.22 73.17
C VAL A 362 -14.78 -22.17 71.91
N PHE A 363 -13.64 -22.86 71.94
CA PHE A 363 -12.75 -22.99 70.78
C PHE A 363 -13.25 -23.96 69.72
N GLN A 364 -14.37 -24.65 69.95
CA GLN A 364 -14.94 -25.67 69.07
C GLN A 364 -13.91 -26.76 68.71
N ILE A 365 -13.07 -27.17 69.67
CA ILE A 365 -12.06 -28.22 69.51
C ILE A 365 -12.36 -29.47 70.33
N SER A 366 -13.47 -29.51 71.07
CA SER A 366 -13.79 -30.61 72.00
C SER A 366 -13.89 -31.99 71.34
N HIS A 367 -14.15 -32.06 70.03
CA HIS A 367 -14.26 -33.31 69.25
C HIS A 367 -12.92 -33.95 68.90
N TYR A 368 -11.80 -33.26 69.07
CA TYR A 368 -10.47 -33.79 68.74
C TYR A 368 -9.87 -34.66 69.85
N SER A 369 -8.89 -35.49 69.48
CA SER A 369 -8.08 -36.27 70.42
C SER A 369 -7.35 -35.37 71.42
N TYR A 370 -6.98 -35.93 72.58
CA TYR A 370 -6.39 -35.14 73.68
C TYR A 370 -5.15 -34.34 73.25
N ASP A 371 -4.20 -34.96 72.57
CA ASP A 371 -2.96 -34.29 72.12
C ASP A 371 -3.23 -33.20 71.10
N THR A 372 -4.20 -33.44 70.19
CA THR A 372 -4.64 -32.46 69.20
C THR A 372 -5.29 -31.26 69.88
N ARG A 373 -6.16 -31.48 70.87
CA ARG A 373 -6.78 -30.40 71.66
C ARG A 373 -5.75 -29.58 72.41
N LYS A 374 -4.76 -30.23 73.03
CA LYS A 374 -3.67 -29.55 73.73
C LYS A 374 -2.89 -28.61 72.80
N SER A 375 -2.52 -29.09 71.62
CA SER A 375 -1.79 -28.29 70.62
C SER A 375 -2.63 -27.13 70.09
N LYS A 376 -3.85 -27.42 69.59
CA LYS A 376 -4.76 -26.41 69.03
C LYS A 376 -5.15 -25.34 70.04
N ARG A 377 -5.46 -25.72 71.28
CA ARG A 377 -5.77 -24.76 72.35
C ARG A 377 -4.60 -23.81 72.60
N SER A 378 -3.37 -24.33 72.57
CA SER A 378 -2.18 -23.48 72.76
C SER A 378 -2.02 -22.46 71.63
N GLN A 379 -2.23 -22.90 70.38
CA GLN A 379 -2.16 -22.02 69.22
C GLN A 379 -3.27 -20.95 69.24
N MET A 380 -4.50 -21.32 69.56
CA MET A 380 -5.63 -20.39 69.64
C MET A 380 -5.45 -19.34 70.72
N VAL A 381 -4.95 -19.72 71.90
CA VAL A 381 -4.62 -18.75 72.96
C VAL A 381 -3.58 -17.72 72.47
N ILE A 382 -2.55 -18.18 71.77
CA ILE A 382 -1.52 -17.27 71.21
C ILE A 382 -2.12 -16.35 70.15
N GLN A 383 -2.92 -16.91 69.22
CA GLN A 383 -3.55 -16.13 68.14
C GLN A 383 -4.50 -15.06 68.67
N ILE A 384 -5.33 -15.39 69.67
CA ILE A 384 -6.28 -14.46 70.30
C ILE A 384 -5.53 -13.38 71.10
N ASN A 385 -4.55 -13.77 71.93
CA ASN A 385 -3.78 -12.79 72.72
C ASN A 385 -2.99 -11.83 71.82
N ASN A 386 -2.41 -12.32 70.71
CA ASN A 386 -1.68 -11.48 69.76
C ASN A 386 -2.57 -10.42 69.08
N ARG A 387 -3.88 -10.65 68.99
CA ARG A 387 -4.84 -9.69 68.45
C ARG A 387 -5.24 -8.61 69.46
N GLY A 388 -4.96 -8.80 70.74
CA GLY A 388 -5.06 -7.77 71.78
C GLY A 388 -6.48 -7.34 72.19
N ARG A 389 -7.53 -8.00 71.68
CA ARG A 389 -8.93 -7.69 72.03
C ARG A 389 -9.38 -8.33 73.33
N VAL A 390 -8.87 -9.55 73.60
CA VAL A 390 -9.09 -10.33 74.81
C VAL A 390 -7.77 -11.00 75.18
N SER A 391 -7.47 -11.07 76.47
CA SER A 391 -6.30 -11.76 77.00
C SER A 391 -6.73 -13.02 77.75
N ILE A 392 -6.15 -14.15 77.37
CA ILE A 392 -6.36 -15.46 77.98
C ILE A 392 -5.08 -15.87 78.71
N GLU A 393 -5.18 -16.03 80.02
CA GLU A 393 -4.07 -16.43 80.88
C GLU A 393 -4.30 -17.83 81.47
N ARG A 394 -3.24 -18.63 81.55
CA ARG A 394 -3.30 -19.98 82.13
C ARG A 394 -3.02 -19.93 83.63
N ILE A 395 -3.95 -20.40 84.43
CA ILE A 395 -3.85 -20.47 85.89
C ILE A 395 -3.78 -21.95 86.30
N ARG A 396 -2.82 -22.33 87.16
CA ARG A 396 -2.76 -23.71 87.67
C ARG A 396 -3.93 -23.99 88.61
N LYS A 397 -4.54 -25.17 88.51
CA LYS A 397 -5.59 -25.59 89.44
C LYS A 397 -5.02 -25.78 90.85
N GLU A 398 -5.75 -25.35 91.86
CA GLU A 398 -5.36 -25.51 93.28
C GLU A 398 -5.33 -26.99 93.70
N ASN A 399 -6.30 -27.79 93.23
CA ASN A 399 -6.44 -29.19 93.64
C ASN A 399 -5.53 -30.17 92.86
N ASP A 400 -5.09 -29.82 91.65
CA ASP A 400 -4.11 -30.60 90.88
C ASP A 400 -3.28 -29.67 89.99
N LYS A 401 -2.05 -29.36 90.45
CA LYS A 401 -1.13 -28.44 89.78
C LYS A 401 -0.69 -28.90 88.37
N ARG A 402 -1.01 -30.13 87.95
CA ARG A 402 -0.74 -30.64 86.58
C ARG A 402 -1.72 -30.09 85.55
N PHE A 403 -2.86 -29.52 85.98
CA PHE A 403 -3.88 -28.98 85.09
C PHE A 403 -4.00 -27.45 85.19
N TYR A 404 -4.46 -26.84 84.11
CA TYR A 404 -4.67 -25.41 83.99
C TYR A 404 -6.15 -25.08 83.77
N ASP A 405 -6.60 -24.02 84.42
CA ASP A 405 -7.78 -23.24 84.07
C ASP A 405 -7.35 -21.97 83.32
N TYR A 406 -8.31 -21.27 82.71
CA TYR A 406 -8.06 -20.19 81.77
C TYR A 406 -8.84 -18.95 82.20
N ARG A 407 -8.13 -17.90 82.61
CA ARG A 407 -8.72 -16.61 82.97
C ARG A 407 -8.84 -15.74 81.74
N ILE A 408 -10.03 -15.17 81.52
CA ILE A 408 -10.33 -14.28 80.40
C ILE A 408 -10.33 -12.84 80.93
N SER A 409 -9.57 -11.95 80.28
CA SER A 409 -9.32 -10.56 80.69
C SER A 409 -9.35 -9.58 79.54
#